data_AF-A0A7M2C640-F1
#
_entry.id   AF-A0A7M2C640-F1
#
_cell.length_a   1.000
_cell.length_b   1.000
_cell.length_c   1.000
_cell.angle_alpha   90.00
_cell.angle_beta   90.00
_cell.angle_gamma   90.00
#
_symmetry.space_group_name_H-M   'P 1'
#
loop_
_entity.id
_entity.type
_entity.pdbx_description
1 polymer ?
#
loop_
_entity_poly.entity_id
_entity_poly.type
_entity_poly.pdbx_seq_one_letter_code
_entity_poly.pdbx_strand_id
1 'polypeptide(L)' 'MNAQALEEELEALGFKKVIFNSDTGKTVLLLSNWTVTGIDNPGTEQATTKSVVVHVTK' A
#
# COMPACT_ATOMS: atom_id res chain seq x y z
N MET A 1 6.24 -3.05 -8.82
CA MET A 1 5.97 -1.61 -8.64
C MET A 1 6.58 -1.16 -7.32
N ASN A 2 6.98 0.11 -7.19
CA ASN A 2 7.37 0.63 -5.87
C ASN A 2 6.12 1.04 -5.08
N ALA A 3 6.25 1.14 -3.76
CA ALA A 3 5.12 1.45 -2.88
C ALA A 3 4.57 2.87 -3.11
N GLN A 4 5.43 3.81 -3.52
CA GLN A 4 5.01 5.19 -3.80
C GLN A 4 4.08 5.27 -5.02
N ALA A 5 4.39 4.61 -6.13
CA ALA A 5 3.51 4.64 -7.31
C ALA A 5 2.14 4.03 -6.99
N LEU A 6 2.10 2.97 -6.18
CA LEU A 6 0.82 2.39 -5.74
C LEU A 6 0.02 3.34 -4.84
N GLU A 7 0.70 4.10 -3.95
CA GLU A 7 0.05 5.11 -3.13
C GLU A 7 -0.66 6.16 -4.00
N GLU A 8 0.05 6.72 -4.97
CA GLU A 8 -0.46 7.74 -5.89
C GLU A 8 -1.67 7.21 -6.70
N GLU A 9 -1.63 5.96 -7.15
CA GLU A 9 -2.76 5.30 -7.82
C GLU A 9 -3.97 5.12 -6.89
N LEU A 10 -3.76 4.68 -5.65
CA LEU A 10 -4.83 4.51 -4.66
C LEU A 10 -5.46 5.85 -4.27
N GLU A 11 -4.65 6.90 -4.11
CA GLU A 11 -5.12 8.26 -3.85
C GLU A 11 -5.94 8.80 -5.03
N ALA A 12 -5.49 8.58 -6.27
CA ALA A 12 -6.22 8.97 -7.47
C ALA A 12 -7.57 8.24 -7.60
N LEU A 13 -7.66 7.00 -7.09
CA LEU A 13 -8.91 6.24 -6.97
C LEU A 13 -9.79 6.71 -5.79
N GLY A 14 -9.30 7.61 -4.95
CA GLY A 14 -10.02 8.21 -3.83
C GLY A 14 -9.88 7.46 -2.50
N PHE A 15 -8.99 6.46 -2.41
CA PHE A 15 -8.68 5.82 -1.13
C PHE A 15 -7.98 6.81 -0.21
N LYS A 16 -8.50 6.95 1.01
CA LYS A 16 -8.01 7.96 1.96
C LYS A 16 -7.08 7.40 3.03
N LYS A 17 -6.98 6.08 3.11
CA LYS A 17 -6.30 5.37 4.20
C LYS A 17 -5.52 4.21 3.60
N VAL A 18 -4.23 4.45 3.31
CA VAL A 18 -3.31 3.41 2.86
C VAL A 18 -2.33 3.12 4.00
N ILE A 19 -2.17 1.86 4.36
CA ILE A 19 -1.29 1.39 5.43
C ILE A 19 -0.22 0.52 4.80
N PHE A 20 1.04 0.93 4.91
CA PHE A 20 2.16 0.14 4.42
C PHE A 20 2.73 -0.73 5.54
N ASN A 21 2.62 -2.04 5.38
CA ASN A 21 3.15 -3.02 6.31
C ASN A 21 4.44 -3.64 5.75
N SER A 22 5.51 -3.53 6.53
CA SER A 22 6.81 -4.11 6.17
C SER A 22 6.88 -5.56 6.65
N ASP A 23 6.95 -6.49 5.70
CA ASP A 23 7.09 -7.92 5.99
C ASP A 23 8.45 -8.23 6.67
N THR A 24 9.39 -7.28 6.64
CA THR A 24 10.73 -7.39 7.25
C THR A 24 10.80 -6.86 8.69
N GLY A 25 9.71 -6.32 9.23
CA GLY A 25 9.66 -5.69 10.56
C GLY A 25 10.38 -4.33 10.66
N LYS A 26 10.98 -3.85 9.56
CA LYS A 26 11.61 -2.53 9.47
C LYS A 26 10.55 -1.44 9.25
N THR A 27 10.73 -0.28 9.87
CA THR A 27 9.87 0.89 9.65
C THR A 27 9.97 1.41 8.21
N VAL A 28 8.82 1.69 7.59
CA VAL A 28 8.70 2.29 6.26
C VAL A 28 8.91 3.80 6.38
N LEU A 29 10.08 4.31 5.97
CA LEU A 29 10.41 5.74 6.05
C LEU A 29 10.26 6.50 4.71
N LEU A 30 10.53 5.83 3.59
CA LEU A 30 10.53 6.41 2.24
C LEU A 30 9.97 5.38 1.25
N LEU A 31 8.71 5.52 0.85
CA LEU A 31 7.98 4.54 0.03
C LEU A 31 8.62 4.25 -1.33
N SER A 32 9.37 5.20 -1.89
CA SER A 32 10.15 5.01 -3.12
C SER A 32 11.18 3.88 -3.04
N ASN A 33 11.65 3.54 -1.85
CA ASN A 33 12.65 2.49 -1.60
C ASN A 33 12.05 1.11 -1.28
N TRP A 34 10.72 0.96 -1.36
CA TRP A 34 10.01 -0.25 -0.99
C TRP A 34 9.32 -0.88 -2.19
N THR A 35 9.40 -2.20 -2.26
CA THR A 35 8.73 -2.99 -3.29
C THR A 35 7.44 -3.55 -2.73
N VAL A 36 6.33 -3.38 -3.44
CA VAL A 36 5.04 -3.97 -3.08
C VAL A 36 5.10 -5.48 -3.28
N THR A 37 4.78 -6.25 -2.24
CA THR A 37 4.70 -7.71 -2.27
C THR A 37 3.26 -8.21 -2.35
N GLY A 38 2.30 -7.41 -1.87
CA GLY A 38 0.89 -7.78 -1.89
C GLY A 38 -0.01 -6.68 -1.33
N ILE A 39 -1.31 -6.93 -1.41
CA ILE A 39 -2.36 -6.05 -0.88
C ILE A 39 -3.41 -6.96 -0.24
N ASP A 40 -3.96 -6.55 0.90
CA ASP A 40 -5.04 -7.29 1.54
C ASP A 40 -6.32 -7.29 0.70
N ASN A 41 -7.03 -8.43 0.70
CA ASN A 41 -8.29 -8.67 -0.02
C ASN A 41 -8.24 -8.37 -1.54
N PRO A 42 -7.26 -8.91 -2.27
CA PRO A 42 -7.11 -8.64 -3.70
C PRO A 42 -8.32 -9.15 -4.48
N GLY A 43 -8.76 -8.37 -5.48
CA GLY A 43 -9.90 -8.73 -6.34
C GLY A 43 -11.27 -8.53 -5.72
N THR A 44 -11.34 -7.94 -4.53
CA THR A 44 -12.61 -7.59 -3.88
C THR A 44 -12.92 -6.10 -4.04
N GLU A 45 -14.20 -5.77 -4.18
CA GLU A 45 -14.64 -4.38 -4.13
C GLU A 45 -14.58 -3.88 -2.68
N GLN A 46 -13.92 -2.72 -2.48
CA GLN A 46 -13.79 -2.09 -1.18
C GLN A 46 -14.19 -0.62 -1.26
N ALA A 47 -14.92 -0.15 -0.25
CA ALA A 47 -15.22 1.27 -0.08
C ALA A 47 -13.92 2.07 0.11
N THR A 48 -13.79 3.19 -0.59
CA THR A 48 -12.61 4.08 -0.54
C THR A 48 -12.36 4.73 0.84
N THR A 49 -13.35 4.64 1.74
CA THR A 49 -13.25 5.08 3.14
C THR A 49 -12.60 4.04 4.06
N LYS A 50 -12.53 2.77 3.64
CA LYS A 50 -11.85 1.71 4.38
C LYS A 50 -10.35 1.75 4.13
N SER A 51 -9.59 1.32 5.13
CA SER A 51 -8.14 1.22 5.01
C SER A 51 -7.73 0.11 4.05
N VAL A 52 -6.78 0.40 3.18
CA VAL A 52 -6.10 -0.58 2.32
C VAL A 52 -4.76 -0.89 2.97
N VAL A 53 -4.47 -2.17 3.19
CA VAL A 53 -3.17 -2.61 3.71
C VAL A 53 -2.34 -3.11 2.54
N VAL A 54 -1.16 -2.51 2.36
CA VAL A 54 -0.20 -2.83 1.33
C VAL A 54 1.02 -3.45 2.01
N HIS A 55 1.35 -4.67 1.61
CA HIS A 55 2.55 -5.37 2.05
C HIS A 55 3.75 -4.93 1.22
N VAL A 56 4.86 -4.65 1.89
CA VAL A 56 6.08 -4.18 1.27
C VAL A 56 7.33 -4.87 1.81
N THR A 57 8.34 -4.97 0.96
CA THR A 57 9.66 -5.50 1.30
C THR A 57 10.78 -4.58 0.80
N LYS A 58 11.97 -4.71 1.41
CA LYS A 58 13.18 -3.97 1.09
C LYS A 58 14.43 -4.83 1.22
#